data_AF-A0A1H6L546-F1
#
_entry.id   AF-A0A1H6L546-F1
#
_cell.length_a   1.000
_cell.length_b   1.000
_cell.length_c   1.000
_cell.angle_alpha   90.00
_cell.angle_beta   90.00
_cell.angle_gamma   90.00
#
_symmetry.space_group_name_H-M   'P 1'
#
loop_
_entity.id
_entity.type
_entity.pdbx_description
1 polymer ?
#
loop_
_entity_poly.entity_id
_entity_poly.type
_entity_poly.pdbx_seq_one_letter_code
_entity_poly.pdbx_strand_id
1 'polypeptide(L)'
;MRPSRISALLTAVVLSVSMISCSDNNSDLPRIQRERNKDEEFRIGQSYAVDEEDIPDDIEIPDDEICDISNIEKEVQLLISHIDDKEDEAVIKEDIQDLLDMYDLIYDAHTNMEIVFYRNYTDKALESEYNKFYRAAFVAQDLIDYGFVYGYDSKYSDLFKDLVDEEDLNEHEGEYDLEAARLESEASFEDRSEAVSSYYDVTNDEDLTSKEKQLECADILLDLLTDYDTDSLYSQYDRDYTGDEILKLGKTVKSELIPVYNDLLDKYFDIPDWAAAFFNDDSSDPFEIIRSYAPRLSADIEKSANIICDEKLYTICNNADAFSGAFTDDLPTNNRARVFIGNVGSENILGSAIHEFGHFHACLYDETPSYLFKNNMDIAEIQSQCLELLFLQFYDDIYGDGSDANKLSKVLDLLDSVICGFLLGEFEYTVVRDKDNMTPQEVVDLFDDLFNSYNPYINISDIPHLFESPGYYISYATSSLAAFDIFEDLMKDPQKALEQYEKIAKTSFNSGEYTFKMALKECGFSDVLTKEYITALADELNDYADSF
;
A
#
# COMPACT_ATOMS: atom_id res chain seq x y z
N MET A 1 -18.36 -13.85 3.70
CA MET A 1 -18.27 -12.43 3.33
C MET A 1 -17.61 -12.35 1.96
N ARG A 2 -17.98 -11.36 1.15
CA ARG A 2 -17.54 -11.24 -0.24
C ARG A 2 -16.15 -10.58 -0.29
N PRO A 3 -15.17 -11.07 -1.06
CA PRO A 3 -13.91 -10.37 -1.25
C PRO A 3 -14.18 -9.07 -2.04
N SER A 4 -14.33 -7.94 -1.33
CA SER A 4 -14.60 -6.67 -2.01
C SER A 4 -13.40 -6.21 -2.82
N ARG A 5 -13.68 -5.75 -4.04
CA ARG A 5 -12.73 -5.00 -4.89
C ARG A 5 -12.28 -3.68 -4.30
N ILE A 6 -12.99 -3.17 -3.29
CA ILE A 6 -12.38 -2.23 -2.34
C ILE A 6 -11.49 -3.04 -1.41
N SER A 7 -10.34 -3.48 -1.92
CA SER A 7 -9.16 -3.54 -1.09
C SER A 7 -9.03 -2.14 -0.51
N ALA A 8 -9.06 -2.00 0.81
CA ALA A 8 -8.77 -0.72 1.44
C ALA A 8 -7.52 -0.17 0.75
N LEU A 9 -7.64 1.00 0.12
CA LEU A 9 -6.55 1.77 -0.51
C LEU A 9 -5.58 2.34 0.53
N LEU A 10 -5.42 1.60 1.62
CA LEU A 10 -4.29 1.72 2.51
C LEU A 10 -3.11 1.03 1.84
N THR A 11 -2.57 1.73 0.85
CA THR A 11 -1.12 1.73 0.58
C THR A 11 -0.43 2.42 1.76
N ALA A 12 -0.77 2.05 3.00
CA ALA A 12 -0.22 2.63 4.20
C ALA A 12 1.18 2.06 4.39
N VAL A 13 2.17 2.62 3.70
CA VAL A 13 3.57 2.27 3.89
C VAL A 13 3.96 2.60 5.34
N VAL A 14 3.91 1.59 6.19
CA VAL A 14 4.58 1.59 7.48
C VAL A 14 6.05 1.32 7.19
N LEU A 15 6.78 2.35 6.78
CA LEU A 15 8.25 2.33 6.63
C LEU A 15 8.98 2.03 7.94
N SER A 16 8.28 1.91 9.07
CA SER A 16 8.89 1.50 10.35
C SER A 16 9.24 0.02 10.45
N VAL A 17 9.10 -0.77 9.37
CA VAL A 17 9.70 -2.12 9.29
C VAL A 17 10.96 -2.14 8.41
N SER A 18 11.60 -1.01 8.11
CA SER A 18 13.05 -1.08 7.91
C SER A 18 13.65 -1.52 9.25
N MET A 19 14.08 -2.79 9.32
CA MET A 19 14.55 -3.40 10.57
C MET A 19 15.85 -2.77 11.09
N ILE A 20 16.42 -1.82 10.35
CA ILE A 20 17.49 -0.94 10.79
C ILE A 20 16.98 -0.02 11.92
N SER A 21 15.77 0.53 11.81
CA SER A 21 15.17 1.42 12.83
C SER A 21 14.81 0.69 14.13
N CYS A 22 14.38 -0.58 14.04
CA CYS A 22 14.08 -1.40 15.22
C CYS A 22 15.33 -1.90 15.99
N SER A 23 16.52 -1.78 15.40
CA SER A 23 17.77 -2.18 16.05
C SER A 23 18.31 -1.16 17.07
N ASP A 24 17.88 0.11 16.98
CA ASP A 24 18.41 1.21 17.80
C ASP A 24 17.86 1.28 19.24
N ASN A 25 16.92 0.40 19.60
CA ASN A 25 16.51 0.21 21.01
C ASN A 25 17.22 -0.95 21.72
N ASN A 26 18.15 -1.66 21.06
CA ASN A 26 18.94 -2.73 21.67
C ASN A 26 20.45 -2.48 21.55
N SER A 27 20.93 -1.44 22.25
CA SER A 27 22.30 -1.48 22.75
C SER A 27 22.42 -2.66 23.73
N ASP A 28 22.94 -3.81 23.30
CA ASP A 28 23.98 -4.58 24.01
C ASP A 28 24.12 -6.03 23.49
N LEU A 29 25.11 -6.23 22.64
CA LEU A 29 26.07 -7.32 22.91
C LEU A 29 26.67 -7.09 24.31
N PRO A 30 26.96 -8.15 25.08
CA PRO A 30 26.63 -8.23 26.50
C PRO A 30 27.55 -7.37 27.39
N ARG A 31 26.99 -6.62 28.36
CA ARG A 31 27.48 -6.59 29.77
C ARG A 31 26.71 -5.71 30.78
N ILE A 32 26.28 -6.41 31.85
CA ILE A 32 26.11 -5.98 33.26
C ILE A 32 24.77 -5.31 33.60
N GLN A 33 23.95 -6.09 34.31
CA GLN A 33 22.81 -5.65 35.11
C GLN A 33 23.09 -4.32 35.83
N ARG A 34 22.32 -3.29 35.48
CA ARG A 34 22.05 -2.17 36.38
C ARG A 34 20.57 -2.21 36.74
N GLU A 35 20.29 -2.24 38.05
CA GLU A 35 18.96 -2.00 38.60
C GLU A 35 18.47 -0.64 38.08
N ARG A 36 17.47 -0.66 37.21
CA ARG A 36 16.79 0.54 36.68
C ARG A 36 15.96 1.17 37.79
N ASN A 37 16.18 2.47 38.03
CA ASN A 37 15.39 3.30 38.95
C ASN A 37 14.12 3.74 38.23
N LYS A 38 12.93 3.42 38.76
CA LYS A 38 11.63 3.56 38.08
C LYS A 38 11.03 4.98 38.10
N ASP A 39 11.78 5.99 38.56
CA ASP A 39 11.26 7.36 38.74
C ASP A 39 11.86 8.42 37.79
N GLU A 40 12.70 8.06 36.80
CA GLU A 40 13.16 8.96 35.73
C GLU A 40 13.30 8.18 34.39
N GLU A 41 12.65 8.68 33.32
CA GLU A 41 12.58 8.19 31.90
C GLU A 41 11.53 7.08 31.64
N PHE A 42 10.46 7.24 30.84
CA PHE A 42 10.23 7.97 29.58
C PHE A 42 9.43 9.27 29.71
N ARG A 43 9.91 10.33 29.09
CA ARG A 43 9.08 11.45 28.59
C ARG A 43 9.17 11.45 27.07
N ILE A 44 8.44 10.56 26.40
CA ILE A 44 7.95 10.90 25.05
C ILE A 44 6.84 11.93 25.29
N GLY A 45 6.97 13.08 24.65
CA GLY A 45 6.17 14.26 24.98
C GLY A 45 6.94 15.32 25.77
N GLN A 46 7.88 15.98 25.09
CA GLN A 46 8.06 17.43 25.23
C GLN A 46 8.39 18.06 23.89
N SER A 47 7.39 18.74 23.35
CA SER A 47 7.46 19.98 22.58
C SER A 47 8.77 20.27 21.86
N TYR A 48 8.79 20.02 20.56
CA TYR A 48 9.16 21.09 19.65
C TYR A 48 7.86 21.79 19.27
N ALA A 49 7.70 23.02 19.75
CA ALA A 49 6.80 23.94 19.09
C ALA A 49 7.44 24.22 17.73
N VAL A 50 6.97 23.52 16.70
CA VAL A 50 7.08 24.00 15.34
C VAL A 50 5.95 25.00 15.18
N ASP A 51 6.29 26.20 14.72
CA ASP A 51 5.32 27.26 14.46
C ASP A 51 4.19 26.69 13.56
N GLU A 52 2.94 27.07 13.84
CA GLU A 52 1.72 26.75 13.07
C GLU A 52 1.74 27.36 11.65
N GLU A 53 2.77 27.13 10.85
CA GLU A 53 2.82 27.64 9.48
C GLU A 53 2.68 26.50 8.45
N ASP A 54 1.48 26.50 7.85
CA ASP A 54 1.06 25.86 6.59
C ASP A 54 0.84 24.33 6.56
N ILE A 55 0.22 23.75 7.58
CA ILE A 55 -0.64 22.57 7.32
C ILE A 55 -1.91 23.10 6.65
N PRO A 56 -2.36 22.61 5.48
CA PRO A 56 -3.64 23.04 4.93
C PRO A 56 -4.77 22.77 5.94
N ASP A 57 -5.31 23.84 6.49
CA ASP A 57 -6.62 23.91 7.14
C ASP A 57 -7.78 23.74 6.12
N ASP A 58 -7.46 23.40 4.85
CA ASP A 58 -8.33 23.59 3.68
C ASP A 58 -8.90 22.28 3.07
N ILE A 59 -8.69 21.10 3.67
CA ILE A 59 -9.44 19.91 3.23
C ILE A 59 -10.86 20.05 3.78
N GLU A 60 -11.74 20.58 2.94
CA GLU A 60 -13.15 20.76 3.26
C GLU A 60 -13.77 19.39 3.52
N ILE A 61 -14.45 19.24 4.67
CA ILE A 61 -15.22 18.03 4.97
C ILE A 61 -16.25 17.89 3.85
N PRO A 62 -16.27 16.76 3.13
CA PRO A 62 -17.21 16.57 2.03
C PRO A 62 -18.67 16.70 2.48
N ASP A 63 -19.54 17.12 1.57
CA ASP A 63 -20.98 17.21 1.87
C ASP A 63 -21.54 15.81 2.11
N ASP A 64 -22.25 15.65 3.22
CA ASP A 64 -22.97 14.42 3.59
C ASP A 64 -23.95 13.95 2.50
N GLU A 65 -24.47 14.85 1.67
CA GLU A 65 -25.35 14.49 0.55
C GLU A 65 -24.65 13.63 -0.51
N ILE A 66 -23.31 13.70 -0.63
CA ILE A 66 -22.53 12.89 -1.59
C ILE A 66 -22.58 11.41 -1.21
N CYS A 67 -22.55 11.09 0.08
CA CYS A 67 -22.56 9.71 0.59
C CYS A 67 -23.97 9.17 0.87
N ASP A 68 -25.03 9.85 0.40
CA ASP A 68 -26.40 9.34 0.48
C ASP A 68 -26.64 8.23 -0.55
N ILE A 69 -26.48 6.98 -0.09
CA ILE A 69 -26.69 5.76 -0.88
C ILE A 69 -28.05 5.71 -1.57
N SER A 70 -29.09 6.36 -1.05
CA SER A 70 -30.41 6.36 -1.69
C SER A 70 -30.42 7.06 -3.06
N ASN A 71 -29.45 7.95 -3.32
CA ASN A 71 -29.26 8.53 -4.64
C ASN A 71 -28.71 7.49 -5.63
N ILE A 72 -27.70 6.70 -5.24
CA ILE A 72 -27.14 5.61 -6.05
C ILE A 72 -28.23 4.57 -6.34
N GLU A 73 -28.96 4.12 -5.32
CA GLU A 73 -30.06 3.17 -5.48
C GLU A 73 -31.10 3.65 -6.51
N LYS A 74 -31.43 4.94 -6.48
CA LYS A 74 -32.40 5.55 -7.39
C LYS A 74 -31.89 5.54 -8.83
N GLU A 75 -30.62 5.85 -9.06
CA GLU A 75 -30.04 5.86 -10.40
C GLU A 75 -29.82 4.44 -10.95
N VAL A 76 -29.42 3.47 -10.11
CA VAL A 76 -29.38 2.04 -10.48
C VAL A 76 -30.79 1.55 -10.87
N GLN A 77 -31.81 1.91 -10.09
CA GLN A 77 -33.20 1.57 -10.40
C GLN A 77 -33.70 2.24 -11.69
N LEU A 78 -33.21 3.44 -12.01
CA LEU A 78 -33.51 4.16 -13.24
C LEU A 78 -32.89 3.43 -14.45
N LEU A 79 -31.60 3.10 -14.39
CA LEU A 79 -30.90 2.31 -15.40
C LEU A 79 -31.68 1.04 -15.75
N ILE A 80 -32.10 0.29 -14.72
CA ILE A 80 -32.86 -0.95 -14.89
C ILE A 80 -34.22 -0.71 -15.53
N SER A 81 -34.91 0.36 -15.11
CA SER A 81 -36.18 0.74 -15.72
C SER A 81 -36.02 1.04 -17.21
N HIS A 82 -34.96 1.78 -17.59
CA HIS A 82 -34.65 2.07 -18.99
C HIS A 82 -34.27 0.81 -19.78
N ILE A 83 -33.56 -0.15 -19.17
CA ILE A 83 -33.25 -1.46 -19.76
C ILE A 83 -34.56 -2.25 -20.04
N ASP A 84 -35.45 -2.33 -19.06
CA ASP A 84 -36.73 -3.05 -19.13
C ASP A 84 -37.68 -2.44 -20.17
N ASP A 85 -37.77 -1.10 -20.19
CA ASP A 85 -38.56 -0.33 -21.14
C ASP A 85 -37.95 -0.30 -22.55
N LYS A 86 -36.72 -0.82 -22.70
CA LYS A 86 -35.99 -0.97 -23.96
C LYS A 86 -35.68 0.37 -24.64
N GLU A 87 -35.29 1.36 -23.85
CA GLU A 87 -34.90 2.70 -24.30
C GLU A 87 -33.73 2.68 -25.30
N ASP A 88 -33.46 3.80 -25.96
CA ASP A 88 -32.34 3.89 -26.91
C ASP A 88 -30.98 3.68 -26.21
N GLU A 89 -30.01 3.06 -26.89
CA GLU A 89 -28.65 2.82 -26.34
C GLU A 89 -27.96 4.11 -25.84
N ALA A 90 -28.34 5.27 -26.38
CA ALA A 90 -27.81 6.55 -25.92
C ALA A 90 -28.26 6.89 -24.49
N VAL A 91 -29.48 6.50 -24.11
CA VAL A 91 -30.00 6.67 -22.75
C VAL A 91 -29.26 5.75 -21.79
N ILE A 92 -29.10 4.47 -22.15
CA ILE A 92 -28.36 3.50 -21.32
C ILE A 92 -26.90 3.94 -21.09
N LYS A 93 -26.26 4.54 -22.10
CA LYS A 93 -24.90 5.09 -21.96
C LYS A 93 -24.84 6.32 -21.06
N GLU A 94 -25.88 7.15 -21.07
CA GLU A 94 -26.01 8.30 -20.15
C GLU A 94 -26.17 7.78 -18.72
N ASP A 95 -27.05 6.80 -18.49
CA ASP A 95 -27.24 6.18 -17.17
C ASP A 95 -25.93 5.53 -16.64
N ILE A 96 -25.17 4.83 -17.50
CA ILE A 96 -23.86 4.27 -17.13
C ILE A 96 -22.89 5.38 -16.73
N GLN A 97 -22.77 6.44 -17.55
CA GLN A 97 -21.84 7.52 -17.27
C GLN A 97 -22.21 8.27 -15.98
N ASP A 98 -23.50 8.52 -15.75
CA ASP A 98 -23.98 9.16 -14.54
C ASP A 98 -23.62 8.34 -13.29
N LEU A 99 -23.74 7.01 -13.34
CA LEU A 99 -23.33 6.13 -12.23
C LEU A 99 -21.82 6.12 -11.99
N LEU A 100 -21.01 6.12 -13.06
CA LEU A 100 -19.55 6.21 -12.95
C LEU A 100 -19.12 7.56 -12.34
N ASP A 101 -19.69 8.67 -12.83
CA ASP A 101 -19.40 10.02 -12.32
C ASP A 101 -19.83 10.16 -10.86
N MET A 102 -20.95 9.54 -10.47
CA MET A 102 -21.39 9.51 -9.06
C MET A 102 -20.44 8.69 -8.19
N TYR A 103 -19.92 7.57 -8.67
CA TYR A 103 -18.96 6.76 -7.93
C TYR A 103 -17.63 7.49 -7.74
N ASP A 104 -17.11 8.15 -8.78
CA ASP A 104 -15.91 9.00 -8.69
C ASP A 104 -16.08 10.10 -7.62
N LEU A 105 -17.26 10.71 -7.51
CA LEU A 105 -17.56 11.71 -6.47
C LEU A 105 -17.58 11.13 -5.05
N ILE A 106 -18.14 9.92 -4.87
CA ILE A 106 -18.14 9.22 -3.58
C ILE A 106 -16.71 8.84 -3.19
N TYR A 107 -15.91 8.39 -4.16
CA TYR A 107 -14.52 8.04 -3.98
C TYR A 107 -13.69 9.26 -3.53
N ASP A 108 -13.76 10.39 -4.24
CA ASP A 108 -13.12 11.65 -3.83
C ASP A 108 -13.50 12.05 -2.39
N ALA A 109 -14.79 11.90 -2.02
CA ALA A 109 -15.26 12.22 -0.68
C ALA A 109 -14.66 11.29 0.39
N HIS A 110 -14.59 9.99 0.10
CA HIS A 110 -13.92 9.01 0.94
C HIS A 110 -12.46 9.38 1.16
N THR A 111 -11.68 9.59 0.09
CA THR A 111 -10.25 9.94 0.15
C THR A 111 -10.01 11.21 0.95
N ASN A 112 -10.81 12.25 0.74
CA ASN A 112 -10.65 13.49 1.53
C ASN A 112 -10.96 13.28 3.02
N MET A 113 -11.96 12.46 3.34
CA MET A 113 -12.29 12.14 4.73
C MET A 113 -11.23 11.23 5.38
N GLU A 114 -10.61 10.34 4.61
CA GLU A 114 -9.48 9.53 5.05
C GLU A 114 -8.35 10.42 5.56
N ILE A 115 -7.92 11.41 4.78
CA ILE A 115 -6.88 12.36 5.24
C ILE A 115 -7.28 13.09 6.51
N VAL A 116 -8.54 13.53 6.63
CA VAL A 116 -9.05 14.20 7.84
C VAL A 116 -8.97 13.29 9.06
N PHE A 117 -9.37 12.03 8.91
CA PHE A 117 -9.31 11.03 9.97
C PHE A 117 -7.88 10.64 10.32
N TYR A 118 -7.02 10.33 9.35
CA TYR A 118 -5.64 9.88 9.61
C TYR A 118 -4.75 10.96 10.22
N ARG A 119 -5.09 12.25 10.05
CA ARG A 119 -4.47 13.35 10.81
C ARG A 119 -4.82 13.34 12.31
N ASN A 120 -5.92 12.70 12.67
CA ASN A 120 -6.54 12.66 14.00
C ASN A 120 -7.04 11.23 14.32
N TYR A 121 -6.22 10.23 14.03
CA TYR A 121 -6.52 8.80 14.05
C TYR A 121 -7.09 8.30 15.40
N THR A 122 -6.75 8.97 16.50
CA THR A 122 -7.26 8.64 17.85
C THR A 122 -8.68 9.17 18.12
N ASP A 123 -9.25 9.99 17.23
CA ASP A 123 -10.57 10.60 17.38
C ASP A 123 -11.69 9.66 16.92
N LYS A 124 -12.37 9.04 17.89
CA LYS A 124 -13.51 8.13 17.68
C LYS A 124 -14.72 8.77 16.99
N ALA A 125 -14.90 10.09 17.08
CA ALA A 125 -15.97 10.76 16.34
C ALA A 125 -15.60 10.90 14.86
N LEU A 126 -14.34 11.24 14.55
CA LEU A 126 -13.86 11.29 13.17
C LEU A 126 -13.78 9.90 12.53
N GLU A 127 -13.43 8.87 13.28
CA GLU A 127 -13.50 7.47 12.82
C GLU A 127 -14.92 7.10 12.38
N SER A 128 -15.94 7.46 13.17
CA SER A 128 -17.34 7.20 12.83
C SER A 128 -17.80 7.96 11.59
N GLU A 129 -17.29 9.18 11.37
CA GLU A 129 -17.59 9.95 10.16
C GLU A 129 -16.83 9.36 8.96
N TYR A 130 -15.56 9.00 9.09
CA TYR A 130 -14.79 8.30 8.05
C TYR A 130 -15.48 7.00 7.59
N ASN A 131 -15.88 6.16 8.55
CA ASN A 131 -16.56 4.90 8.26
C ASN A 131 -17.89 5.10 7.53
N LYS A 132 -18.55 6.26 7.67
CA LYS A 132 -19.76 6.58 6.90
C LYS A 132 -19.43 6.77 5.42
N PHE A 133 -18.36 7.50 5.09
CA PHE A 133 -17.92 7.69 3.69
C PHE A 133 -17.35 6.39 3.11
N TYR A 134 -16.57 5.66 3.88
CA TYR A 134 -16.02 4.37 3.44
C TYR A 134 -17.13 3.35 3.17
N ARG A 135 -18.12 3.23 4.07
CA ARG A 135 -19.30 2.39 3.83
C ARG A 135 -20.06 2.83 2.59
N ALA A 136 -20.17 4.14 2.33
CA ALA A 136 -20.87 4.62 1.15
C ALA A 136 -20.12 4.25 -0.15
N ALA A 137 -18.80 4.37 -0.20
CA ALA A 137 -18.00 3.90 -1.34
C ALA A 137 -18.17 2.39 -1.55
N PHE A 138 -18.08 1.61 -0.47
CA PHE A 138 -18.27 0.16 -0.49
C PHE A 138 -19.63 -0.26 -1.04
N VAL A 139 -20.70 0.26 -0.43
CA VAL A 139 -22.07 -0.09 -0.80
C VAL A 139 -22.44 0.44 -2.19
N ALA A 140 -21.95 1.62 -2.58
CA ALA A 140 -22.22 2.17 -3.90
C ALA A 140 -21.63 1.30 -5.01
N GLN A 141 -20.43 0.75 -4.83
CA GLN A 141 -19.81 -0.14 -5.81
C GLN A 141 -20.69 -1.37 -6.05
N ASP A 142 -21.05 -2.08 -4.98
CA ASP A 142 -21.87 -3.29 -5.07
C ASP A 142 -23.22 -2.98 -5.75
N LEU A 143 -23.88 -1.89 -5.40
CA LEU A 143 -25.16 -1.52 -6.02
C LEU A 143 -25.02 -1.22 -7.52
N ILE A 144 -23.92 -0.58 -7.93
CA ILE A 144 -23.61 -0.34 -9.34
C ILE A 144 -23.32 -1.67 -10.04
N ASP A 145 -22.57 -2.58 -9.43
CA ASP A 145 -22.32 -3.94 -9.93
C ASP A 145 -23.65 -4.67 -10.21
N TYR A 146 -24.61 -4.62 -9.27
CA TYR A 146 -25.95 -5.18 -9.48
C TYR A 146 -26.63 -4.61 -10.75
N GLY A 147 -26.57 -3.29 -10.95
CA GLY A 147 -27.13 -2.62 -12.12
C GLY A 147 -26.43 -3.01 -13.43
N PHE A 148 -25.10 -3.11 -13.40
CA PHE A 148 -24.29 -3.43 -14.57
C PHE A 148 -24.38 -4.89 -14.96
N VAL A 149 -24.43 -5.81 -13.99
CA VAL A 149 -24.71 -7.24 -14.23
C VAL A 149 -26.11 -7.42 -14.84
N TYR A 150 -27.11 -6.71 -14.32
CA TYR A 150 -28.45 -6.73 -14.91
C TYR A 150 -28.43 -6.25 -16.39
N GLY A 151 -27.66 -5.18 -16.66
CA GLY A 151 -27.40 -4.70 -18.00
C GLY A 151 -26.70 -5.72 -18.90
N TYR A 152 -25.71 -6.42 -18.37
CA TYR A 152 -24.96 -7.46 -19.06
C TYR A 152 -25.85 -8.64 -19.49
N ASP A 153 -26.77 -9.08 -18.63
CA ASP A 153 -27.72 -10.16 -18.91
C ASP A 153 -28.88 -9.77 -19.84
N SER A 154 -28.96 -8.49 -20.21
CA SER A 154 -30.00 -7.94 -21.06
C SER A 154 -29.65 -7.98 -22.56
N LYS A 155 -30.48 -7.35 -23.40
CA LYS A 155 -30.16 -7.15 -24.83
C LYS A 155 -29.02 -6.13 -25.06
N TYR A 156 -28.59 -5.42 -24.01
CA TYR A 156 -27.56 -4.38 -24.04
C TYR A 156 -26.19 -4.90 -23.60
N SER A 157 -25.99 -6.23 -23.51
CA SER A 157 -24.76 -6.86 -23.03
C SER A 157 -23.46 -6.23 -23.53
N ASP A 158 -23.42 -5.83 -24.79
CA ASP A 158 -22.24 -5.21 -25.43
C ASP A 158 -21.82 -3.87 -24.80
N LEU A 159 -22.72 -3.19 -24.09
CA LEU A 159 -22.43 -1.94 -23.36
C LEU A 159 -21.79 -2.19 -21.98
N PHE A 160 -21.99 -3.37 -21.40
CA PHE A 160 -21.58 -3.69 -20.04
C PHE A 160 -20.39 -4.65 -19.97
N LYS A 161 -20.00 -5.28 -21.09
CA LYS A 161 -18.91 -6.28 -21.13
C LYS A 161 -17.54 -5.83 -20.59
N ASP A 162 -17.28 -4.52 -20.55
CA ASP A 162 -16.02 -3.95 -20.03
C ASP A 162 -16.23 -3.32 -18.64
N LEU A 163 -17.45 -3.43 -18.09
CA LEU A 163 -17.86 -2.88 -16.79
C LEU A 163 -18.13 -3.97 -15.74
N VAL A 164 -18.18 -5.23 -16.16
CA VAL A 164 -18.38 -6.39 -15.28
C VAL A 164 -17.33 -7.44 -15.61
N ASP A 165 -16.83 -8.17 -14.61
CA ASP A 165 -15.98 -9.34 -14.82
C ASP A 165 -16.62 -10.65 -14.33
N GLU A 166 -15.87 -11.75 -14.41
CA GLU A 166 -16.37 -13.07 -14.04
C GLU A 166 -16.73 -13.18 -12.56
N GLU A 167 -16.08 -12.44 -11.67
CA GLU A 167 -16.39 -12.42 -10.24
C GLU A 167 -17.75 -11.75 -10.00
N ASP A 168 -17.96 -10.56 -10.58
CA ASP A 168 -19.24 -9.84 -10.49
C ASP A 168 -20.40 -10.71 -10.95
N LEU A 169 -20.24 -11.39 -12.10
CA LEU A 169 -21.27 -12.26 -12.66
C LEU A 169 -21.59 -13.47 -11.77
N ASN A 170 -20.59 -14.03 -11.09
CA ASN A 170 -20.79 -15.17 -10.19
C ASN A 170 -21.44 -14.74 -8.87
N GLU A 171 -21.02 -13.58 -8.31
CA GLU A 171 -21.55 -13.06 -7.06
C GLU A 171 -23.02 -12.63 -7.17
N HIS A 172 -23.42 -12.17 -8.36
CA HIS A 172 -24.74 -11.64 -8.63
C HIS A 172 -25.67 -12.67 -9.32
N GLU A 173 -25.29 -13.95 -9.33
CA GLU A 173 -26.12 -15.04 -9.87
C GLU A 173 -27.39 -15.26 -9.02
N GLY A 174 -28.56 -14.75 -9.46
CA GLY A 174 -29.78 -14.93 -8.67
C GLY A 174 -31.01 -14.10 -9.06
N GLU A 175 -31.96 -14.01 -8.13
CA GLU A 175 -33.11 -13.09 -8.25
C GLU A 175 -32.67 -11.66 -7.94
N TYR A 176 -33.09 -10.71 -8.78
CA TYR A 176 -32.75 -9.30 -8.64
C TYR A 176 -33.53 -8.63 -7.49
N ASP A 177 -32.83 -8.25 -6.41
CA ASP A 177 -33.36 -7.48 -5.29
C ASP A 177 -32.30 -6.49 -4.76
N LEU A 178 -32.43 -5.22 -5.14
CA LEU A 178 -31.48 -4.15 -4.81
C LEU A 178 -31.45 -3.82 -3.30
N GLU A 179 -32.56 -4.01 -2.59
CA GLU A 179 -32.59 -3.78 -1.13
C GLU A 179 -31.86 -4.91 -0.40
N ALA A 180 -32.02 -6.15 -0.87
CA ALA A 180 -31.28 -7.28 -0.32
C ALA A 180 -29.76 -7.14 -0.58
N ALA A 181 -29.40 -6.71 -1.79
CA ALA A 181 -28.02 -6.36 -2.15
C ALA A 181 -27.40 -5.35 -1.20
N ARG A 182 -28.08 -4.21 -0.97
CA ARG A 182 -27.60 -3.19 -0.04
C ARG A 182 -27.37 -3.75 1.36
N LEU A 183 -28.36 -4.48 1.90
CA LEU A 183 -28.27 -5.01 3.27
C LEU A 183 -27.13 -6.03 3.44
N GLU A 184 -26.84 -6.82 2.41
CA GLU A 184 -25.72 -7.76 2.43
C GLU A 184 -24.37 -7.05 2.31
N SER A 185 -24.29 -6.02 1.48
CA SER A 185 -23.11 -5.17 1.34
C SER A 185 -22.79 -4.43 2.64
N GLU A 186 -23.80 -3.80 3.25
CA GLU A 186 -23.67 -3.13 4.56
C GLU A 186 -23.21 -4.10 5.64
N ALA A 187 -23.77 -5.31 5.71
CA ALA A 187 -23.33 -6.31 6.67
C ALA A 187 -21.86 -6.72 6.45
N SER A 188 -21.46 -6.91 5.20
CA SER A 188 -20.08 -7.28 4.85
C SER A 188 -19.08 -6.18 5.21
N PHE A 189 -19.45 -4.91 5.02
CA PHE A 189 -18.64 -3.77 5.46
C PHE A 189 -18.45 -3.75 6.98
N GLU A 190 -19.54 -3.91 7.75
CA GLU A 190 -19.49 -3.85 9.22
C GLU A 190 -18.66 -5.00 9.79
N ASP A 191 -18.80 -6.22 9.27
CA ASP A 191 -18.00 -7.37 9.68
C ASP A 191 -16.49 -7.15 9.39
N ARG A 192 -16.12 -6.61 8.21
CA ARG A 192 -14.72 -6.25 7.89
C ARG A 192 -14.19 -5.15 8.82
N SER A 193 -14.97 -4.09 9.02
CA SER A 193 -14.59 -2.97 9.89
C SER A 193 -14.42 -3.42 11.34
N GLU A 194 -15.24 -4.35 11.82
CA GLU A 194 -15.14 -4.91 13.17
C GLU A 194 -13.86 -5.74 13.33
N ALA A 195 -13.47 -6.53 12.33
CA ALA A 195 -12.23 -7.29 12.37
C ALA A 195 -10.98 -6.39 12.48
N VAL A 196 -10.90 -5.35 11.65
CA VAL A 196 -9.79 -4.38 11.69
C VAL A 196 -9.79 -3.58 13.00
N SER A 197 -10.96 -3.12 13.46
CA SER A 197 -11.08 -2.45 14.76
C SER A 197 -10.65 -3.36 15.90
N SER A 198 -11.01 -4.65 15.87
CA SER A 198 -10.64 -5.63 16.89
C SER A 198 -9.12 -5.84 16.94
N TYR A 199 -8.45 -5.87 15.78
CA TYR A 199 -6.99 -5.91 15.72
C TYR A 199 -6.37 -4.70 16.41
N TYR A 200 -6.87 -3.49 16.13
CA TYR A 200 -6.38 -2.26 16.76
C TYR A 200 -6.68 -2.19 18.26
N ASP A 201 -7.83 -2.69 18.71
CA ASP A 201 -8.15 -2.77 20.13
C ASP A 201 -7.17 -3.71 20.86
N VAL A 202 -6.87 -4.88 20.29
CA VAL A 202 -5.91 -5.84 20.85
C VAL A 202 -4.49 -5.27 20.89
N THR A 203 -4.03 -4.64 19.81
CA THR A 203 -2.65 -4.11 19.74
C THR A 203 -2.46 -2.90 20.65
N ASN A 204 -3.50 -2.10 20.89
CA ASN A 204 -3.46 -0.95 21.80
C ASN A 204 -3.78 -1.30 23.26
N ASP A 205 -4.23 -2.52 23.57
CA ASP A 205 -4.51 -2.94 24.95
C ASP A 205 -3.23 -3.06 25.77
N GLU A 206 -3.07 -2.21 26.80
CA GLU A 206 -1.92 -2.23 27.71
C GLU A 206 -1.97 -3.37 28.75
N ASP A 207 -3.14 -3.98 28.97
CA ASP A 207 -3.34 -5.08 29.93
C ASP A 207 -2.94 -6.44 29.34
N LEU A 208 -2.88 -6.58 28.00
CA LEU A 208 -2.46 -7.80 27.31
C LEU A 208 -0.94 -7.93 27.22
N THR A 209 -0.41 -9.12 27.52
CA THR A 209 0.98 -9.46 27.23
C THR A 209 1.21 -9.63 25.72
N SER A 210 2.45 -9.47 25.25
CA SER A 210 2.80 -9.70 23.82
C SER A 210 2.34 -11.08 23.32
N LYS A 211 2.43 -12.13 24.15
CA LYS A 211 1.94 -13.47 23.78
C LYS A 211 0.41 -13.52 23.65
N GLU A 212 -0.32 -12.83 24.51
CA GLU A 212 -1.79 -12.76 24.43
C GLU A 212 -2.22 -11.99 23.18
N LYS A 213 -1.58 -10.85 22.90
CA LYS A 213 -1.81 -10.08 21.66
C LYS A 213 -1.63 -10.94 20.41
N GLN A 214 -0.54 -11.71 20.32
CA GLN A 214 -0.30 -12.58 19.18
C GLN A 214 -1.37 -13.65 18.99
N LEU A 215 -1.85 -14.27 20.09
CA LEU A 215 -2.87 -15.31 20.02
C LEU A 215 -4.24 -14.73 19.62
N GLU A 216 -4.60 -13.55 20.12
CA GLU A 216 -5.84 -12.87 19.74
C GLU A 216 -5.78 -12.35 18.30
N CYS A 217 -4.67 -11.76 17.88
CA CYS A 217 -4.44 -11.38 16.48
C CYS A 217 -4.50 -12.61 15.55
N ALA A 218 -3.95 -13.75 15.94
CA ALA A 218 -4.03 -14.97 15.13
C ALA A 218 -5.46 -15.52 15.01
N ASP A 219 -6.31 -15.34 16.04
CA ASP A 219 -7.72 -15.72 16.00
C ASP A 219 -8.50 -14.80 15.05
N ILE A 220 -8.30 -13.48 15.16
CA ILE A 220 -8.88 -12.48 14.26
C ILE A 220 -8.47 -12.76 12.81
N LEU A 221 -7.19 -13.07 12.57
CA LEU A 221 -6.69 -13.36 11.22
C LEU A 221 -7.34 -14.62 10.63
N LEU A 222 -7.53 -15.67 11.42
CA LEU A 222 -8.20 -16.89 10.95
C LEU A 222 -9.66 -16.62 10.54
N ASP A 223 -10.36 -15.81 11.32
CA ASP A 223 -11.74 -15.41 11.01
C ASP A 223 -11.78 -14.61 9.70
N LEU A 224 -10.94 -13.57 9.59
CA LEU A 224 -10.80 -12.74 8.39
C LEU A 224 -10.47 -13.56 7.13
N LEU A 225 -9.55 -14.53 7.25
CA LEU A 225 -9.12 -15.36 6.13
C LEU A 225 -10.13 -16.45 5.74
N THR A 226 -11.25 -16.61 6.48
CA THR A 226 -12.32 -17.56 6.12
C THR A 226 -12.92 -17.27 4.76
N ASP A 227 -12.96 -15.99 4.38
CA ASP A 227 -13.54 -15.52 3.12
C ASP A 227 -12.59 -15.58 1.93
N TYR A 228 -11.32 -15.93 2.17
CA TYR A 228 -10.32 -16.05 1.12
C TYR A 228 -10.06 -17.51 0.81
N ASP A 229 -9.88 -17.83 -0.46
CA ASP A 229 -9.19 -19.04 -0.89
C ASP A 229 -7.83 -18.69 -1.50
N THR A 230 -7.05 -19.69 -1.89
CA THR A 230 -5.70 -19.47 -2.42
C THR A 230 -5.69 -18.69 -3.74
N ASP A 231 -6.78 -18.76 -4.49
CA ASP A 231 -6.92 -18.05 -5.76
C ASP A 231 -7.34 -16.60 -5.47
N SER A 232 -8.40 -16.37 -4.68
CA SER A 232 -8.90 -15.03 -4.36
C SER A 232 -7.90 -14.17 -3.57
N LEU A 233 -7.06 -14.78 -2.72
CA LEU A 233 -5.98 -14.08 -2.02
C LEU A 233 -5.02 -13.35 -2.98
N TYR A 234 -4.83 -13.89 -4.19
CA TYR A 234 -3.90 -13.33 -5.19
C TYR A 234 -4.62 -12.62 -6.33
N SER A 235 -5.74 -13.14 -6.83
CA SER A 235 -6.45 -12.57 -7.97
C SER A 235 -7.08 -11.22 -7.68
N GLN A 236 -7.39 -10.90 -6.42
CA GLN A 236 -7.90 -9.60 -6.00
C GLN A 236 -6.98 -8.42 -6.36
N TYR A 237 -5.68 -8.68 -6.63
CA TYR A 237 -4.69 -7.68 -7.06
C TYR A 237 -4.26 -7.85 -8.53
N ASP A 238 -5.08 -8.52 -9.35
CA ASP A 238 -4.86 -8.75 -10.79
C ASP A 238 -3.49 -9.39 -11.14
N ARG A 239 -3.09 -10.38 -10.34
CA ARG A 239 -1.79 -11.05 -10.45
C ARG A 239 -1.78 -12.14 -11.51
N ASP A 240 -0.69 -12.19 -12.29
CA ASP A 240 -0.38 -13.26 -13.25
C ASP A 240 0.68 -14.26 -12.75
N TYR A 241 0.76 -14.40 -11.43
CA TYR A 241 1.54 -15.41 -10.72
C TYR A 241 0.76 -15.92 -9.51
N THR A 242 1.13 -17.12 -9.04
CA THR A 242 0.42 -17.79 -7.93
C THR A 242 1.26 -17.85 -6.66
N GLY A 243 0.59 -18.07 -5.52
CA GLY A 243 1.29 -18.34 -4.26
C GLY A 243 2.19 -19.59 -4.32
N ASP A 244 1.88 -20.57 -5.17
CA ASP A 244 2.78 -21.72 -5.41
C ASP A 244 4.12 -21.31 -6.06
N GLU A 245 4.11 -20.31 -6.95
CA GLU A 245 5.34 -19.73 -7.51
C GLU A 245 6.15 -19.02 -6.41
N ILE A 246 5.46 -18.23 -5.57
CA ILE A 246 6.07 -17.53 -4.42
C ILE A 246 6.71 -18.52 -3.44
N LEU A 247 6.00 -19.58 -3.02
CA LEU A 247 6.51 -20.63 -2.15
C LEU A 247 7.78 -21.31 -2.72
N LYS A 248 7.80 -21.52 -4.03
CA LYS A 248 8.94 -22.16 -4.70
C LYS A 248 10.17 -21.25 -4.69
N LEU A 249 9.98 -19.95 -4.92
CA LEU A 249 11.04 -18.95 -4.95
C LEU A 249 11.51 -18.53 -3.55
N GLY A 250 10.63 -18.53 -2.53
CA GLY A 250 10.96 -18.16 -1.15
C GLY A 250 12.11 -18.96 -0.55
N LYS A 251 12.30 -20.23 -0.98
CA LYS A 251 13.48 -21.03 -0.60
C LYS A 251 14.80 -20.44 -1.11
N THR A 252 14.78 -19.89 -2.33
CA THR A 252 15.95 -19.24 -2.93
C THR A 252 16.22 -17.91 -2.23
N VAL A 253 15.18 -17.09 -1.99
CA VAL A 253 15.28 -15.83 -1.24
C VAL A 253 15.92 -16.07 0.13
N LYS A 254 15.40 -17.03 0.91
CA LYS A 254 15.95 -17.39 2.23
C LYS A 254 17.42 -17.82 2.17
N SER A 255 17.81 -18.60 1.15
CA SER A 255 19.18 -19.16 1.08
C SER A 255 20.21 -18.22 0.46
N GLU A 256 19.80 -17.33 -0.43
CA GLU A 256 20.70 -16.48 -1.21
C GLU A 256 20.66 -15.02 -0.75
N LEU A 257 19.50 -14.45 -0.42
CA LEU A 257 19.34 -13.03 -0.10
C LEU A 257 19.51 -12.67 1.39
N ILE A 258 19.07 -13.54 2.32
CA ILE A 258 19.30 -13.29 3.77
C ILE A 258 20.79 -13.16 4.10
N PRO A 259 21.70 -14.01 3.58
CA PRO A 259 23.14 -13.82 3.82
C PRO A 259 23.65 -12.47 3.30
N VAL A 260 23.24 -12.08 2.09
CA VAL A 260 23.60 -10.80 1.46
C VAL A 260 23.11 -9.61 2.29
N TYR A 261 21.89 -9.68 2.80
CA TYR A 261 21.33 -8.67 3.70
C TYR A 261 22.20 -8.49 4.96
N ASN A 262 22.60 -9.59 5.61
CA ASN A 262 23.47 -9.51 6.77
C ASN A 262 24.85 -8.91 6.44
N ASP A 263 25.43 -9.27 5.29
CA ASP A 263 26.72 -8.72 4.85
C ASP A 263 26.61 -7.21 4.56
N LEU A 264 25.54 -6.76 3.90
CA LEU A 264 25.24 -5.33 3.69
C LEU A 264 25.02 -4.58 5.01
N LEU A 265 24.34 -5.21 5.98
CA LEU A 265 24.08 -4.62 7.28
C LEU A 265 25.37 -4.42 8.08
N ASP A 266 26.27 -5.40 8.06
CA ASP A 266 27.61 -5.29 8.64
C ASP A 266 28.38 -4.12 8.00
N LYS A 267 28.31 -3.97 6.67
CA LYS A 267 28.94 -2.85 5.95
C LYS A 267 28.35 -1.50 6.34
N TYR A 268 27.03 -1.41 6.47
CA TYR A 268 26.35 -0.20 6.90
C TYR A 268 26.86 0.27 8.27
N PHE A 269 27.00 -0.63 9.25
CA PHE A 269 27.52 -0.29 10.57
C PHE A 269 29.03 -0.04 10.62
N ASP A 270 29.79 -0.53 9.63
CA ASP A 270 31.23 -0.25 9.50
C ASP A 270 31.52 1.18 8.96
N ILE A 271 30.51 1.90 8.46
CA ILE A 271 30.67 3.28 7.98
C ILE A 271 31.03 4.21 9.18
N PRO A 272 32.18 4.92 9.14
CA PRO A 272 32.70 5.70 10.27
C PRO A 272 31.77 6.80 10.81
N ASP A 273 30.82 7.26 10.00
CA ASP A 273 29.83 8.30 10.31
C ASP A 273 28.41 7.82 9.95
N TRP A 274 28.07 6.54 10.18
CA TRP A 274 26.69 6.06 9.97
C TRP A 274 25.65 6.91 10.75
N ALA A 275 26.04 7.47 11.89
CA ALA A 275 25.23 8.41 12.68
C ALA A 275 25.17 9.85 12.10
N ALA A 276 25.92 10.17 11.04
CA ALA A 276 25.73 11.40 10.26
C ALA A 276 24.70 11.21 9.13
N ALA A 277 24.21 9.97 8.91
CA ALA A 277 23.13 9.66 7.98
C ALA A 277 21.79 10.27 8.42
N PHE A 278 21.65 10.62 9.70
CA PHE A 278 20.52 11.37 10.23
C PHE A 278 20.52 12.78 9.65
N PHE A 279 19.75 12.95 8.58
CA PHE A 279 19.43 14.23 8.00
C PHE A 279 18.95 15.17 9.13
N ASN A 280 19.65 16.28 9.31
CA ASN A 280 19.37 17.28 10.36
C ASN A 280 18.78 18.55 9.74
N ASP A 281 17.82 18.39 8.82
CA ASP A 281 16.99 19.51 8.36
C ASP A 281 15.51 19.16 8.48
N ASP A 282 15.04 19.11 9.73
CA ASP A 282 13.62 19.01 10.10
C ASP A 282 12.76 20.19 9.57
N SER A 283 13.35 21.16 8.86
CA SER A 283 12.66 22.37 8.41
C SER A 283 12.40 22.43 6.90
N SER A 284 12.98 21.52 6.11
CA SER A 284 12.77 21.49 4.66
C SER A 284 11.61 20.58 4.29
N ASP A 285 10.65 21.12 3.54
CA ASP A 285 9.55 20.36 2.96
C ASP A 285 10.10 19.31 1.95
N PRO A 286 9.86 18.00 2.16
CA PRO A 286 10.43 16.97 1.31
C PRO A 286 9.88 17.02 -0.13
N PHE A 287 8.66 17.50 -0.36
CA PHE A 287 8.14 17.68 -1.71
C PHE A 287 8.79 18.87 -2.43
N GLU A 288 9.20 19.90 -1.69
CA GLU A 288 10.03 20.97 -2.25
C GLU A 288 11.44 20.50 -2.61
N ILE A 289 12.02 19.57 -1.83
CA ILE A 289 13.26 18.89 -2.19
C ILE A 289 13.06 18.12 -3.49
N ILE A 290 12.04 17.26 -3.58
CA ILE A 290 11.68 16.52 -4.80
C ILE A 290 11.53 17.47 -5.99
N ARG A 291 10.77 18.56 -5.84
CA ARG A 291 10.56 19.57 -6.89
C ARG A 291 11.86 20.20 -7.39
N SER A 292 12.85 20.38 -6.52
CA SER A 292 14.15 20.92 -6.92
C SER A 292 15.00 19.97 -7.78
N TYR A 293 14.83 18.65 -7.62
CA TYR A 293 15.56 17.62 -8.37
C TYR A 293 14.77 17.08 -9.57
N ALA A 294 13.44 17.17 -9.56
CA ALA A 294 12.57 16.69 -10.63
C ALA A 294 12.99 17.11 -12.06
N PRO A 295 13.41 18.37 -12.34
CA PRO A 295 13.88 18.76 -13.68
C PRO A 295 15.17 18.08 -14.14
N ARG A 296 15.92 17.47 -13.23
CA ARG A 296 17.13 16.68 -13.53
C ARG A 296 16.79 15.24 -13.92
N LEU A 297 15.57 14.77 -13.60
CA LEU A 297 15.04 13.50 -14.06
C LEU A 297 14.37 13.71 -15.43
N SER A 298 13.18 14.30 -15.47
CA SER A 298 12.46 14.53 -16.73
C SER A 298 11.50 15.73 -16.65
N ALA A 299 11.02 16.18 -17.82
CA ALA A 299 10.01 17.22 -17.89
C ALA A 299 8.64 16.76 -17.35
N ASP A 300 8.38 15.46 -17.41
CA ASP A 300 7.14 14.85 -16.95
C ASP A 300 7.12 14.76 -15.42
N ILE A 301 8.23 14.35 -14.81
CA ILE A 301 8.40 14.36 -13.36
C ILE A 301 8.43 15.80 -12.82
N GLU A 302 9.08 16.74 -13.52
CA GLU A 302 9.01 18.18 -13.19
C GLU A 302 7.56 18.69 -13.18
N LYS A 303 6.75 18.30 -14.17
CA LYS A 303 5.34 18.68 -14.23
C LYS A 303 4.58 18.13 -13.02
N SER A 304 4.74 16.85 -12.67
CA SER A 304 4.08 16.24 -11.51
C SER A 304 4.51 16.89 -10.20
N ALA A 305 5.81 17.18 -10.01
CA ALA A 305 6.31 17.84 -8.82
C ALA A 305 5.78 19.28 -8.68
N ASN A 306 5.59 19.99 -9.79
CA ASN A 306 4.92 21.30 -9.75
C ASN A 306 3.44 21.15 -9.36
N ILE A 307 2.72 20.15 -9.88
CA ILE A 307 1.30 19.93 -9.56
C ILE A 307 1.12 19.65 -8.06
N ILE A 308 1.83 18.67 -7.49
CA ILE A 308 1.66 18.27 -6.09
C ILE A 308 1.95 19.43 -5.12
N CYS A 309 2.97 20.25 -5.43
CA CYS A 309 3.33 21.43 -4.64
C CYS A 309 2.38 22.62 -4.84
N ASP A 310 2.08 22.99 -6.10
CA ASP A 310 1.28 24.18 -6.40
C ASP A 310 -0.19 24.00 -6.01
N GLU A 311 -0.72 22.78 -6.11
CA GLU A 311 -2.09 22.43 -5.73
C GLU A 311 -2.21 21.93 -4.27
N LYS A 312 -1.09 21.81 -3.53
CA LYS A 312 -1.03 21.34 -2.13
C LYS A 312 -1.71 19.97 -1.92
N LEU A 313 -1.35 19.00 -2.76
CA LEU A 313 -1.94 17.65 -2.77
C LEU A 313 -1.21 16.66 -1.84
N TYR A 314 -0.62 17.16 -0.76
CA TYR A 314 0.02 16.33 0.26
C TYR A 314 -0.25 16.88 1.65
N THR A 315 -0.21 15.99 2.65
CA THR A 315 -0.32 16.30 4.06
C THR A 315 0.79 15.59 4.80
N ILE A 316 1.62 16.35 5.52
CA ILE A 316 2.64 15.81 6.42
C ILE A 316 2.22 16.15 7.85
N CYS A 317 2.15 15.14 8.72
CA CYS A 317 1.73 15.30 10.11
C CYS A 317 2.66 14.56 11.07
N ASN A 318 3.11 15.24 12.12
CA ASN A 318 3.88 14.63 13.19
C ASN A 318 3.30 15.07 14.53
N ASN A 319 2.33 14.32 15.03
CA ASN A 319 1.61 14.64 16.26
C ASN A 319 1.08 13.35 16.93
N ALA A 320 0.71 13.46 18.21
CA ALA A 320 0.30 12.31 19.02
C ALA A 320 -0.99 11.63 18.56
N ASP A 321 -1.82 12.33 17.79
CA ASP A 321 -3.11 11.87 17.31
C ASP A 321 -3.05 11.39 15.84
N ALA A 322 -1.98 11.66 15.09
CA ALA A 322 -1.84 11.23 13.71
C ALA A 322 -1.53 9.73 13.59
N PHE A 323 -2.00 9.12 12.50
CA PHE A 323 -1.60 7.77 12.10
C PHE A 323 -0.10 7.70 11.82
N SER A 324 0.49 6.51 12.00
CA SER A 324 1.89 6.22 11.69
C SER A 324 2.00 5.44 10.39
N GLY A 325 2.32 6.13 9.30
CA GLY A 325 2.45 5.56 7.96
C GLY A 325 2.37 6.63 6.87
N ALA A 326 2.52 6.23 5.62
CA ALA A 326 2.36 7.09 4.46
C ALA A 326 1.48 6.40 3.42
N PHE A 327 0.71 7.14 2.63
CA PHE A 327 -0.05 6.56 1.52
C PHE A 327 -0.38 7.63 0.47
N THR A 328 -0.77 7.16 -0.71
CA THR A 328 -1.30 7.95 -1.82
C THR A 328 -2.63 7.35 -2.26
N ASP A 329 -3.67 8.17 -2.35
CA ASP A 329 -5.01 7.76 -2.80
C ASP A 329 -5.54 8.71 -3.88
N ASP A 330 -6.33 8.17 -4.80
CA ASP A 330 -6.80 8.81 -6.02
C ASP A 330 -7.91 9.84 -5.78
N LEU A 331 -7.97 10.85 -6.64
CA LEU A 331 -9.04 11.84 -6.76
C LEU A 331 -9.56 11.80 -8.22
N PRO A 332 -10.30 10.75 -8.60
CA PRO A 332 -10.70 10.49 -9.98
C PRO A 332 -11.43 11.67 -10.65
N THR A 333 -12.20 12.50 -9.92
CA THR A 333 -13.01 13.56 -10.55
C THR A 333 -12.19 14.63 -11.28
N ASN A 334 -10.90 14.75 -10.97
CA ASN A 334 -10.00 15.73 -11.55
C ASN A 334 -8.66 15.14 -12.03
N ASN A 335 -8.55 13.80 -12.06
CA ASN A 335 -7.33 13.06 -12.39
C ASN A 335 -6.14 13.60 -11.56
N ARG A 336 -6.26 13.49 -10.25
CA ARG A 336 -5.22 13.76 -9.25
C ARG A 336 -5.16 12.61 -8.27
N ALA A 337 -4.19 12.68 -7.37
CA ALA A 337 -4.14 11.92 -6.13
C ALA A 337 -3.81 12.86 -4.97
N ARG A 338 -3.88 12.35 -3.75
CA ARG A 338 -3.46 13.05 -2.54
C ARG A 338 -2.57 12.16 -1.69
N VAL A 339 -1.55 12.76 -1.10
CA VAL A 339 -0.57 12.07 -0.28
C VAL A 339 -0.78 12.37 1.22
N PHE A 340 -0.67 11.35 2.06
CA PHE A 340 -0.54 11.48 3.52
C PHE A 340 0.81 10.92 3.97
N ILE A 341 1.47 11.61 4.90
CA ILE A 341 2.65 11.10 5.61
C ILE A 341 2.53 11.48 7.09
N GLY A 342 2.33 10.48 7.95
CA GLY A 342 2.10 10.63 9.38
C GLY A 342 3.15 9.89 10.22
N ASN A 343 3.76 10.56 11.20
CA ASN A 343 4.60 9.95 12.24
C ASN A 343 5.73 8.98 11.77
N VAL A 344 6.20 9.08 10.52
CA VAL A 344 7.21 8.17 9.93
C VAL A 344 8.65 8.36 10.45
N GLY A 345 8.89 9.44 11.21
CA GLY A 345 10.23 9.82 11.68
C GLY A 345 10.99 10.73 10.70
N SER A 346 11.82 11.62 11.25
CA SER A 346 12.61 12.61 10.49
C SER A 346 13.56 11.98 9.48
N GLU A 347 14.07 10.79 9.80
CA GLU A 347 15.03 10.04 8.99
C GLU A 347 14.39 9.39 7.76
N ASN A 348 13.09 9.07 7.83
CA ASN A 348 12.37 8.40 6.75
C ASN A 348 11.56 9.36 5.89
N ILE A 349 11.30 10.58 6.36
CA ILE A 349 10.34 11.52 5.75
C ILE A 349 10.59 11.79 4.26
N LEU A 350 11.85 11.95 3.85
CA LEU A 350 12.19 12.16 2.45
C LEU A 350 12.01 10.88 1.62
N GLY A 351 12.37 9.72 2.19
CA GLY A 351 12.13 8.42 1.54
C GLY A 351 10.66 8.16 1.32
N SER A 352 9.82 8.36 2.35
CA SER A 352 8.37 8.27 2.26
C SER A 352 7.82 9.23 1.21
N ALA A 353 8.25 10.49 1.22
CA ALA A 353 7.77 11.46 0.24
C ALA A 353 8.16 11.09 -1.20
N ILE A 354 9.36 10.52 -1.43
CA ILE A 354 9.77 10.05 -2.75
C ILE A 354 8.92 8.85 -3.18
N HIS A 355 8.66 7.90 -2.27
CA HIS A 355 7.80 6.75 -2.50
C HIS A 355 6.40 7.19 -2.94
N GLU A 356 5.73 7.99 -2.11
CA GLU A 356 4.38 8.49 -2.38
C GLU A 356 4.31 9.39 -3.62
N PHE A 357 5.37 10.17 -3.87
CA PHE A 357 5.44 10.95 -5.10
C PHE A 357 5.52 10.07 -6.36
N GLY A 358 6.06 8.85 -6.26
CA GLY A 358 6.04 7.87 -7.35
C GLY A 358 4.63 7.40 -7.70
N HIS A 359 3.81 7.07 -6.70
CA HIS A 359 2.38 6.76 -6.89
C HIS A 359 1.63 7.98 -7.45
N PHE A 360 1.83 9.16 -6.87
CA PHE A 360 1.23 10.40 -7.35
C PHE A 360 1.58 10.69 -8.82
N HIS A 361 2.85 10.49 -9.20
CA HIS A 361 3.30 10.69 -10.57
C HIS A 361 2.61 9.72 -11.54
N ALA A 362 2.43 8.46 -11.15
CA ALA A 362 1.80 7.44 -11.97
C ALA A 362 0.28 7.65 -12.13
N CYS A 363 -0.41 8.03 -11.05
CA CYS A 363 -1.84 8.38 -11.04
C CYS A 363 -2.19 9.38 -12.16
N LEU A 364 -1.35 10.38 -12.41
CA LEU A 364 -1.59 11.40 -13.44
C LEU A 364 -1.65 10.87 -14.89
N TYR A 365 -1.31 9.60 -15.10
CA TYR A 365 -1.41 8.91 -16.40
C TYR A 365 -2.51 7.85 -16.44
N ASP A 366 -3.19 7.60 -15.32
CA ASP A 366 -4.29 6.65 -15.23
C ASP A 366 -5.63 7.39 -15.27
N GLU A 367 -6.38 7.23 -16.37
CA GLU A 367 -7.71 7.84 -16.54
C GLU A 367 -8.83 6.81 -16.33
N THR A 368 -8.52 5.68 -15.68
CA THR A 368 -9.51 4.65 -15.37
C THR A 368 -10.55 5.23 -14.39
N PRO A 369 -11.87 5.10 -14.63
CA PRO A 369 -12.89 5.44 -13.64
C PRO A 369 -12.68 4.62 -12.36
N SER A 370 -12.89 5.19 -11.17
CA SER A 370 -12.54 4.48 -9.93
C SER A 370 -13.34 3.21 -9.70
N TYR A 371 -14.55 3.15 -10.25
CA TYR A 371 -15.38 1.94 -10.27
C TYR A 371 -14.69 0.74 -10.94
N LEU A 372 -13.83 1.01 -11.94
CA LEU A 372 -13.12 -0.01 -12.73
C LEU A 372 -11.71 -0.31 -12.21
N PHE A 373 -11.29 0.25 -11.08
CA PHE A 373 -9.98 0.01 -10.52
C PHE A 373 -9.74 -1.47 -10.25
N LYS A 374 -8.70 -2.01 -10.90
CA LYS A 374 -8.17 -3.35 -10.64
C LYS A 374 -7.08 -3.38 -9.58
N ASN A 375 -6.52 -2.22 -9.20
CA ASN A 375 -5.54 -2.07 -8.12
C ASN A 375 -4.39 -3.10 -8.21
N ASN A 376 -3.69 -3.16 -9.34
CA ASN A 376 -2.52 -4.01 -9.50
C ASN A 376 -1.35 -3.47 -8.66
N MET A 377 -1.33 -3.82 -7.38
CA MET A 377 -0.39 -3.28 -6.40
C MET A 377 1.06 -3.64 -6.72
N ASP A 378 1.29 -4.74 -7.43
CA ASP A 378 2.63 -5.10 -7.89
C ASP A 378 3.18 -4.08 -8.89
N ILE A 379 2.33 -3.52 -9.76
CA ILE A 379 2.70 -2.44 -10.69
C ILE A 379 2.85 -1.12 -9.92
N ALA A 380 1.89 -0.79 -9.06
CA ALA A 380 1.90 0.44 -8.29
C ALA A 380 3.20 0.59 -7.48
N GLU A 381 3.62 -0.47 -6.79
CA GLU A 381 4.84 -0.48 -5.99
C GLU A 381 6.13 -0.41 -6.82
N ILE A 382 6.12 -0.88 -8.08
CA ILE A 382 7.28 -0.65 -8.97
C ILE A 382 7.45 0.85 -9.21
N GLN A 383 6.35 1.59 -9.35
CA GLN A 383 6.35 3.01 -9.67
C GLN A 383 6.89 3.86 -8.51
N SER A 384 6.61 3.49 -7.27
CA SER A 384 7.17 4.16 -6.09
C SER A 384 8.63 3.77 -5.86
N GLN A 385 8.94 2.47 -5.76
CA GLN A 385 10.26 1.99 -5.39
C GLN A 385 11.34 2.24 -6.46
N CYS A 386 10.98 2.21 -7.75
CA CYS A 386 11.92 2.60 -8.80
C CYS A 386 12.31 4.09 -8.69
N LEU A 387 11.36 4.96 -8.31
CA LEU A 387 11.65 6.37 -8.16
C LEU A 387 12.60 6.62 -6.99
N GLU A 388 12.45 5.90 -5.88
CA GLU A 388 13.40 5.94 -4.76
C GLU A 388 14.82 5.61 -5.20
N LEU A 389 14.98 4.55 -5.99
CA LEU A 389 16.29 4.19 -6.53
C LEU A 389 16.83 5.30 -7.45
N LEU A 390 16.03 5.86 -8.35
CA LEU A 390 16.47 6.97 -9.20
C LEU A 390 16.98 8.17 -8.38
N PHE A 391 16.44 8.41 -7.18
CA PHE A 391 16.89 9.49 -6.30
C PHE A 391 18.27 9.25 -5.66
N LEU A 392 18.79 8.02 -5.63
CA LEU A 392 20.13 7.72 -5.11
C LEU A 392 21.24 8.52 -5.79
N GLN A 393 21.05 8.89 -7.06
CA GLN A 393 22.01 9.72 -7.81
C GLN A 393 22.14 11.15 -7.25
N PHE A 394 21.18 11.58 -6.43
CA PHE A 394 21.16 12.89 -5.78
C PHE A 394 21.61 12.83 -4.32
N TYR A 395 21.84 11.64 -3.75
CA TYR A 395 22.15 11.51 -2.33
C TYR A 395 23.47 12.17 -1.92
N ASP A 396 24.45 12.28 -2.83
CA ASP A 396 25.69 13.02 -2.56
C ASP A 396 25.44 14.53 -2.37
N ASP A 397 24.45 15.07 -3.08
CA ASP A 397 24.04 16.48 -3.03
C ASP A 397 23.14 16.75 -1.81
N ILE A 398 22.23 15.80 -1.52
CA ILE A 398 21.26 15.89 -0.41
C ILE A 398 21.95 15.65 0.94
N TYR A 399 22.63 14.51 1.10
CA TYR A 399 23.15 14.04 2.40
C TYR A 399 24.63 14.34 2.63
N GLY A 400 25.38 14.73 1.58
CA GLY A 400 26.82 14.99 1.69
C GLY A 400 27.58 13.79 2.24
N ASP A 401 28.25 13.97 3.39
CA ASP A 401 29.03 12.91 4.05
C ASP A 401 28.15 11.71 4.50
N GLY A 402 26.84 11.90 4.68
CA GLY A 402 25.89 10.84 5.01
C GLY A 402 25.37 10.04 3.80
N SER A 403 25.80 10.37 2.57
CA SER A 403 25.28 9.77 1.33
C SER A 403 25.48 8.25 1.27
N ASP A 404 26.68 7.76 1.57
CA ASP A 404 27.00 6.33 1.46
C ASP A 404 26.14 5.48 2.41
N ALA A 405 25.95 5.96 3.64
CA ALA A 405 25.08 5.31 4.61
C ALA A 405 23.61 5.32 4.15
N ASN A 406 23.11 6.44 3.61
CA ASN A 406 21.74 6.51 3.10
C ASN A 406 21.51 5.62 1.85
N LYS A 407 22.51 5.51 0.96
CA LYS A 407 22.44 4.58 -0.18
C LYS A 407 22.41 3.13 0.27
N LEU A 408 23.25 2.73 1.23
CA LEU A 408 23.21 1.38 1.81
C LEU A 408 21.90 1.13 2.54
N SER A 409 21.42 2.09 3.33
CA SER A 409 20.14 2.01 4.04
C SER A 409 19.00 1.76 3.08
N LYS A 410 18.93 2.48 1.95
CA LYS A 410 17.89 2.27 0.92
C LYS A 410 17.99 0.89 0.25
N VAL A 411 19.19 0.41 -0.05
CA VAL A 411 19.38 -0.94 -0.62
C VAL A 411 18.99 -2.02 0.40
N LEU A 412 19.33 -1.83 1.67
CA LEU A 412 18.91 -2.72 2.75
C LEU A 412 17.38 -2.72 2.92
N ASP A 413 16.74 -1.55 2.85
CA ASP A 413 15.30 -1.38 2.93
C ASP A 413 14.56 -2.16 1.83
N LEU A 414 14.93 -1.97 0.55
CA LEU A 414 14.34 -2.76 -0.55
C LEU A 414 14.63 -4.27 -0.41
N LEU A 415 15.83 -4.65 0.05
CA LEU A 415 16.15 -6.06 0.24
C LEU A 415 15.36 -6.68 1.40
N ASP A 416 15.11 -5.91 2.45
CA ASP A 416 14.21 -6.28 3.55
C ASP A 416 12.78 -6.49 3.01
N SER A 417 12.27 -5.56 2.19
CA SER A 417 10.96 -5.70 1.53
C SER A 417 10.86 -6.99 0.71
N VAL A 418 11.90 -7.36 -0.04
CA VAL A 418 11.95 -8.66 -0.73
C VAL A 418 11.88 -9.82 0.25
N ILE A 419 12.71 -9.84 1.29
CA ILE A 419 12.75 -10.96 2.24
C ILE A 419 11.43 -11.07 3.01
N CYS A 420 10.98 -9.99 3.65
CA CYS A 420 9.73 -9.91 4.40
C CYS A 420 8.52 -10.28 3.54
N GLY A 421 8.41 -9.76 2.31
CA GLY A 421 7.28 -10.09 1.45
C GLY A 421 7.25 -11.55 1.02
N PHE A 422 8.39 -12.20 0.78
CA PHE A 422 8.41 -13.65 0.55
C PHE A 422 8.07 -14.47 1.82
N LEU A 423 8.48 -14.01 3.01
CA LEU A 423 8.13 -14.66 4.27
C LEU A 423 6.63 -14.55 4.58
N LEU A 424 6.05 -13.35 4.41
CA LEU A 424 4.63 -13.09 4.64
C LEU A 424 3.76 -13.72 3.57
N GLY A 425 4.17 -13.68 2.30
CA GLY A 425 3.48 -14.40 1.23
C GLY A 425 3.45 -15.92 1.46
N GLU A 426 4.53 -16.51 2.00
CA GLU A 426 4.54 -17.93 2.41
C GLU A 426 3.63 -18.18 3.62
N PHE A 427 3.60 -17.25 4.58
CA PHE A 427 2.75 -17.30 5.76
C PHE A 427 1.26 -17.25 5.38
N GLU A 428 0.79 -16.17 4.75
CA GLU A 428 -0.62 -15.96 4.41
C GLU A 428 -1.15 -17.07 3.50
N TYR A 429 -0.39 -17.45 2.47
CA TYR A 429 -0.81 -18.52 1.55
C TYR A 429 -0.90 -19.88 2.25
N THR A 430 -0.01 -20.15 3.22
CA THR A 430 -0.09 -21.39 4.02
C THR A 430 -1.27 -21.36 4.97
N VAL A 431 -1.54 -20.24 5.64
CA VAL A 431 -2.71 -20.09 6.52
C VAL A 431 -3.99 -20.25 5.72
N VAL A 432 -4.17 -19.55 4.59
CA VAL A 432 -5.38 -19.66 3.76
C VAL A 432 -5.63 -21.09 3.26
N ARG A 433 -4.58 -21.82 2.89
CA ARG A 433 -4.67 -23.22 2.45
C ARG A 433 -5.11 -24.16 3.56
N ASP A 434 -4.67 -23.92 4.80
CA ASP A 434 -4.81 -24.86 5.91
C ASP A 434 -5.77 -24.36 7.04
N LYS A 435 -6.38 -23.18 6.88
CA LYS A 435 -7.15 -22.42 7.91
C LYS A 435 -8.19 -23.24 8.67
N ASP A 436 -8.95 -24.11 7.99
CA ASP A 436 -10.01 -24.94 8.60
C ASP A 436 -9.49 -25.92 9.66
N ASN A 437 -8.17 -26.13 9.71
CA ASN A 437 -7.51 -27.08 10.59
C ASN A 437 -6.46 -26.43 11.51
N MET A 438 -6.29 -25.11 11.45
CA MET A 438 -5.30 -24.40 12.26
C MET A 438 -5.94 -23.83 13.53
N THR A 439 -5.23 -23.95 14.64
CA THR A 439 -5.50 -23.20 15.87
C THR A 439 -4.73 -21.88 15.86
N PRO A 440 -5.15 -20.85 16.62
CA PRO A 440 -4.38 -19.60 16.73
C PRO A 440 -2.92 -19.81 17.15
N GLN A 441 -2.65 -20.80 18.02
CA GLN A 441 -1.28 -21.13 18.39
C GLN A 441 -0.47 -21.72 17.22
N GLU A 442 -1.08 -22.52 16.34
CA GLU A 442 -0.40 -23.05 15.15
C GLU A 442 -0.11 -21.96 14.10
N VAL A 443 -0.94 -20.92 14.03
CA VAL A 443 -0.69 -19.73 13.21
C VAL A 443 0.51 -18.95 13.76
N VAL A 444 0.55 -18.69 15.06
CA VAL A 444 1.71 -18.04 15.71
C VAL A 444 2.98 -18.89 15.53
N ASP A 445 2.90 -20.21 15.74
CA ASP A 445 4.05 -21.11 15.58
C ASP A 445 4.57 -21.10 14.12
N LEU A 446 3.68 -21.03 13.12
CA LEU A 446 4.05 -20.90 11.71
C LEU A 446 4.76 -19.56 11.43
N PHE A 447 4.22 -18.44 11.96
CA PHE A 447 4.83 -17.13 11.83
C PHE A 447 6.25 -17.11 12.42
N ASP A 448 6.37 -17.59 13.66
CA ASP A 448 7.64 -17.71 14.38
C ASP A 448 8.65 -18.58 13.60
N ASP A 449 8.23 -19.73 13.06
CA ASP A 449 9.10 -20.63 12.30
C ASP A 449 9.66 -19.96 11.02
N LEU A 450 8.88 -19.09 10.38
CA LEU A 450 9.29 -18.35 9.19
C LEU A 450 10.24 -17.19 9.53
N PHE A 451 9.91 -16.41 10.56
CA PHE A 451 10.63 -15.19 10.91
C PHE A 451 11.83 -15.39 11.83
N ASN A 452 11.88 -16.45 12.65
CA ASN A 452 12.94 -16.65 13.65
C ASN A 452 14.36 -16.63 13.09
N SER A 453 14.55 -17.07 11.85
CA SER A 453 15.86 -17.09 11.20
C SER A 453 16.28 -15.74 10.59
N TYR A 454 15.33 -14.82 10.43
CA TYR A 454 15.52 -13.51 9.83
C TYR A 454 15.40 -12.39 10.87
N ASN A 455 14.23 -12.26 11.51
CA ASN A 455 14.02 -11.39 12.66
C ASN A 455 13.10 -12.02 13.71
N PRO A 456 13.66 -12.52 14.84
CA PRO A 456 12.89 -13.13 15.92
C PRO A 456 12.18 -12.13 16.85
N TYR A 457 12.26 -10.82 16.57
CA TYR A 457 11.66 -9.77 17.40
C TYR A 457 10.34 -9.23 16.83
N ILE A 458 10.02 -9.58 15.58
CA ILE A 458 8.75 -9.23 14.95
C ILE A 458 7.72 -10.28 15.34
N ASN A 459 6.51 -9.83 15.66
CA ASN A 459 5.37 -10.68 15.93
C ASN A 459 4.27 -10.42 14.90
N ILE A 460 3.36 -11.38 14.74
CA ILE A 460 2.17 -11.23 13.89
C ILE A 460 1.35 -9.97 14.23
N SER A 461 1.33 -9.56 15.51
CA SER A 461 0.62 -8.36 15.97
C SER A 461 1.21 -7.05 15.46
N ASP A 462 2.45 -7.07 14.99
CA ASP A 462 3.21 -5.88 14.61
C ASP A 462 3.03 -5.54 13.12
N ILE A 463 2.19 -6.30 12.39
CA ILE A 463 1.99 -6.19 10.94
C ILE A 463 0.51 -5.91 10.62
N PRO A 464 0.09 -4.63 10.60
CA PRO A 464 -1.30 -4.23 10.33
C PRO A 464 -1.86 -4.75 9.00
N HIS A 465 -1.02 -4.76 7.95
CA HIS A 465 -1.41 -5.19 6.60
C HIS A 465 -1.97 -6.61 6.51
N LEU A 466 -1.60 -7.51 7.44
CA LEU A 466 -2.21 -8.85 7.49
C LEU A 466 -3.72 -8.81 7.75
N PHE A 467 -4.18 -7.72 8.38
CA PHE A 467 -5.57 -7.51 8.80
C PHE A 467 -6.29 -6.51 7.88
N GLU A 468 -5.58 -5.48 7.43
CA GLU A 468 -6.16 -4.42 6.59
C GLU A 468 -6.33 -4.87 5.13
N SER A 469 -5.30 -5.53 4.59
CA SER A 469 -5.21 -5.88 3.17
C SER A 469 -4.53 -7.25 2.97
N PRO A 470 -5.20 -8.37 3.33
CA PRO A 470 -4.64 -9.71 3.17
C PRO A 470 -4.11 -9.97 1.74
N GLY A 471 -2.93 -10.56 1.65
CA GLY A 471 -2.27 -10.87 0.38
C GLY A 471 -1.63 -9.66 -0.32
N TYR A 472 -1.65 -8.47 0.26
CA TYR A 472 -0.99 -7.28 -0.30
C TYR A 472 0.54 -7.35 -0.18
N TYR A 473 1.06 -7.78 0.97
CA TYR A 473 2.48 -7.57 1.33
C TYR A 473 3.47 -8.20 0.34
N ILE A 474 3.08 -9.28 -0.35
CA ILE A 474 3.91 -9.87 -1.41
C ILE A 474 4.23 -8.89 -2.54
N SER A 475 3.39 -7.87 -2.77
CA SER A 475 3.61 -6.84 -3.77
C SER A 475 4.82 -5.98 -3.48
N TYR A 476 5.19 -5.75 -2.22
CA TYR A 476 6.47 -5.11 -1.89
C TYR A 476 7.66 -5.93 -2.38
N ALA A 477 7.59 -7.27 -2.31
CA ALA A 477 8.71 -8.11 -2.73
C ALA A 477 8.86 -8.23 -4.24
N THR A 478 7.75 -8.42 -4.96
CA THR A 478 7.75 -8.54 -6.43
C THR A 478 8.18 -7.23 -7.09
N SER A 479 7.67 -6.11 -6.58
CA SER A 479 8.07 -4.76 -7.01
C SER A 479 9.52 -4.44 -6.66
N SER A 480 10.01 -4.79 -5.46
CA SER A 480 11.40 -4.52 -5.07
C SER A 480 12.37 -5.32 -5.92
N LEU A 481 12.03 -6.57 -6.26
CA LEU A 481 12.80 -7.35 -7.24
C LEU A 481 12.85 -6.65 -8.60
N ALA A 482 11.77 -6.05 -9.06
CA ALA A 482 11.72 -5.26 -10.30
C ALA A 482 12.45 -3.92 -10.18
N ALA A 483 12.40 -3.24 -9.04
CA ALA A 483 13.17 -2.03 -8.77
C ALA A 483 14.68 -2.33 -8.81
N PHE A 484 15.12 -3.46 -8.25
CA PHE A 484 16.52 -3.87 -8.38
C PHE A 484 16.98 -4.09 -9.84
N ASP A 485 16.08 -4.35 -10.79
CA ASP A 485 16.44 -4.50 -12.20
C ASP A 485 16.91 -3.16 -12.80
N ILE A 486 16.36 -2.04 -12.32
CA ILE A 486 16.83 -0.70 -12.72
C ILE A 486 18.05 -0.23 -11.91
N PHE A 487 18.30 -0.82 -10.74
CA PHE A 487 19.43 -0.47 -9.88
C PHE A 487 20.77 -0.69 -10.61
N GLU A 488 20.91 -1.82 -11.31
CA GLU A 488 22.11 -2.12 -12.11
C GLU A 488 22.38 -1.02 -13.14
N ASP A 489 21.31 -0.64 -13.86
CA ASP A 489 21.37 0.39 -14.89
C ASP A 489 21.64 1.75 -14.28
N LEU A 490 21.05 2.09 -13.14
CA LEU A 490 21.29 3.36 -12.46
C LEU A 490 22.77 3.58 -12.15
N MET A 491 23.47 2.53 -11.71
CA MET A 491 24.90 2.63 -11.36
C MET A 491 25.81 2.80 -12.58
N LYS A 492 25.34 2.45 -13.80
CA LYS A 492 26.17 2.41 -15.03
C LYS A 492 25.73 3.44 -16.08
N ASP A 493 24.43 3.59 -16.25
CA ASP A 493 23.72 4.43 -17.22
C ASP A 493 22.37 4.92 -16.63
N PRO A 494 22.38 5.98 -15.77
CA PRO A 494 21.17 6.54 -15.16
C PRO A 494 20.07 6.92 -16.16
N GLN A 495 20.43 7.27 -17.40
CA GLN A 495 19.46 7.62 -18.43
C GLN A 495 18.66 6.41 -18.87
N LYS A 496 19.29 5.23 -18.97
CA LYS A 496 18.61 3.98 -19.30
C LYS A 496 17.62 3.58 -18.20
N ALA A 497 18.03 3.69 -16.93
CA ALA A 497 17.15 3.44 -15.79
C ALA A 497 15.94 4.38 -15.81
N LEU A 498 16.15 5.67 -16.07
CA LEU A 498 15.07 6.65 -16.19
C LEU A 498 14.12 6.36 -17.37
N GLU A 499 14.65 5.97 -18.54
CA GLU A 499 13.83 5.61 -19.70
C GLU A 499 12.93 4.39 -19.44
N GLN A 500 13.39 3.47 -18.59
CA GLN A 500 12.62 2.31 -18.16
C GLN A 500 11.58 2.68 -17.11
N TYR A 501 11.95 3.51 -16.12
CA TYR A 501 11.04 4.08 -15.13
C TYR A 501 9.87 4.84 -15.76
N GLU A 502 10.15 5.74 -16.70
CA GLU A 502 9.12 6.56 -17.37
C GLU A 502 8.08 5.72 -18.13
N LYS A 503 8.42 4.49 -18.52
CA LYS A 503 7.44 3.58 -19.13
C LYS A 503 6.53 2.98 -18.07
N ILE A 504 7.10 2.44 -16.99
CA ILE A 504 6.30 1.78 -15.95
C ILE A 504 5.45 2.80 -15.15
N ALA A 505 5.95 4.01 -14.96
CA ALA A 505 5.18 5.13 -14.40
C ALA A 505 3.97 5.53 -15.25
N LYS A 506 3.96 5.19 -16.54
CA LYS A 506 2.85 5.44 -17.48
C LYS A 506 2.02 4.19 -17.79
N THR A 507 2.34 3.07 -17.14
CA THR A 507 1.55 1.85 -17.21
C THR A 507 0.48 1.93 -16.14
N SER A 508 -0.77 1.88 -16.56
CA SER A 508 -1.91 1.91 -15.65
C SER A 508 -1.88 0.68 -14.73
N PHE A 509 -2.01 0.91 -13.42
CA PHE A 509 -2.21 -0.14 -12.42
C PHE A 509 -3.70 -0.40 -12.14
N ASN A 510 -4.59 0.48 -12.62
CA ASN A 510 -6.03 0.38 -12.39
C ASN A 510 -6.84 -0.22 -13.56
N SER A 511 -6.38 -0.12 -14.81
CA SER A 511 -7.18 -0.47 -15.99
C SER A 511 -7.43 -1.96 -16.22
N GLY A 512 -6.63 -2.84 -15.63
CA GLY A 512 -6.61 -4.28 -15.97
C GLY A 512 -6.06 -4.59 -17.37
N GLU A 513 -5.52 -3.61 -18.11
CA GLU A 513 -4.85 -3.87 -19.40
C GLU A 513 -3.51 -4.60 -19.20
N TYR A 514 -2.86 -4.37 -18.04
CA TYR A 514 -1.52 -4.87 -17.74
C TYR A 514 -1.52 -5.71 -16.47
N THR A 515 -1.13 -6.96 -16.61
CA THR A 515 -0.70 -7.79 -15.48
C THR A 515 0.76 -7.53 -15.15
N PHE A 516 1.21 -7.92 -13.94
CA PHE A 516 2.59 -7.70 -13.49
C PHE A 516 3.67 -8.16 -14.48
N LYS A 517 3.71 -9.44 -14.89
CA LYS A 517 4.76 -9.93 -15.82
C LYS A 517 4.62 -9.30 -17.21
N MET A 518 3.40 -8.92 -17.62
CA MET A 518 3.17 -8.20 -18.87
C MET A 518 3.77 -6.79 -18.82
N ALA A 519 3.48 -6.02 -17.75
CA ALA A 519 4.02 -4.69 -17.53
C ALA A 519 5.55 -4.68 -17.53
N LEU A 520 6.18 -5.61 -16.80
CA LEU A 520 7.64 -5.78 -16.78
C LEU A 520 8.20 -5.94 -18.20
N LYS A 521 7.65 -6.89 -18.95
CA LYS A 521 8.12 -7.21 -20.31
C LYS A 521 7.94 -6.02 -21.27
N GLU A 522 6.83 -5.30 -21.20
CA GLU A 522 6.56 -4.17 -22.09
C GLU A 522 7.40 -2.94 -21.76
N CYS A 523 7.68 -2.72 -20.48
CA CYS A 523 8.54 -1.63 -20.02
C CYS A 523 10.04 -1.95 -20.22
N GLY A 524 10.39 -3.22 -20.40
CA GLY A 524 11.75 -3.67 -20.71
C GLY A 524 12.52 -4.22 -19.52
N PHE A 525 11.82 -4.59 -18.45
CA PHE A 525 12.36 -5.26 -17.28
C PHE A 525 12.67 -6.73 -17.56
N SER A 526 13.60 -7.27 -16.78
CA SER A 526 13.85 -8.71 -16.69
C SER A 526 12.66 -9.46 -16.09
N ASP A 527 12.62 -10.78 -16.30
CA ASP A 527 11.71 -11.67 -15.57
C ASP A 527 12.26 -11.91 -14.16
N VAL A 528 11.80 -11.09 -13.22
CA VAL A 528 12.36 -11.02 -11.87
C VAL A 528 11.87 -12.15 -10.95
N LEU A 529 10.79 -12.84 -11.32
CA LEU A 529 10.24 -13.99 -10.58
C LEU A 529 10.88 -15.31 -11.02
N THR A 530 12.21 -15.31 -11.12
CA THR A 530 12.99 -16.49 -11.49
C THR A 530 14.11 -16.74 -10.49
N LYS A 531 14.46 -18.03 -10.33
CA LYS A 531 15.61 -18.39 -9.49
C LYS A 531 16.89 -17.76 -10.03
N GLU A 532 17.04 -17.78 -11.35
CA GLU A 532 18.19 -17.25 -12.05
C GLU A 532 18.39 -15.75 -11.78
N TYR A 533 17.31 -14.97 -11.80
CA TYR A 533 17.37 -13.54 -11.46
C TYR A 533 17.75 -13.31 -10.00
N ILE A 534 17.08 -13.98 -9.04
CA ILE A 534 17.37 -13.83 -7.60
C ILE A 534 18.82 -14.19 -7.27
N THR A 535 19.38 -15.25 -7.88
CA THR A 535 20.79 -15.61 -7.70
C THR A 535 21.73 -14.55 -8.29
N ALA A 536 21.41 -13.99 -9.46
CA ALA A 536 22.22 -12.93 -10.06
C ALA A 536 22.19 -11.64 -9.21
N LEU A 537 21.01 -11.29 -8.68
CA LEU A 537 20.84 -10.16 -7.77
C LEU A 537 21.68 -10.33 -6.49
N ALA A 538 21.71 -11.54 -5.91
CA ALA A 538 22.53 -11.83 -4.75
C ALA A 538 24.04 -11.60 -5.02
N ASP A 539 24.53 -12.02 -6.19
CA ASP A 539 25.92 -11.77 -6.61
C ASP A 539 26.19 -10.26 -6.79
N GLU A 540 25.26 -9.54 -7.42
CA GLU A 540 25.38 -8.10 -7.65
C GLU A 540 25.39 -7.27 -6.36
N LEU A 541 24.49 -7.57 -5.43
CA LEU A 541 24.40 -6.86 -4.16
C LEU A 541 25.62 -7.13 -3.25
N ASN A 542 26.22 -8.32 -3.34
CA ASN A 542 27.52 -8.58 -2.71
C ASN A 542 28.65 -7.74 -3.31
N ASP A 543 28.73 -7.66 -4.65
CA ASP A 543 29.71 -6.82 -5.33
C ASP A 543 29.51 -5.32 -4.98
N TYR A 544 28.26 -4.89 -4.82
CA TYR A 544 27.91 -3.54 -4.36
C TYR A 544 28.36 -3.29 -2.91
N ALA A 545 28.13 -4.25 -2.00
CA ALA A 545 28.60 -4.19 -0.61
C ALA A 545 30.13 -4.04 -0.51
N ASP A 546 30.87 -4.58 -1.47
CA ASP A 546 32.33 -4.47 -1.56
C ASP A 546 32.85 -3.15 -2.17
N SER A 547 31.94 -2.30 -2.66
CA SER A 547 32.29 -0.98 -3.21
C SER A 547 32.45 0.13 -2.15
N PHE A 548 31.95 -0.11 -0.94
CA PHE A 548 32.14 0.69 0.28
C PHE A 548 33.32 0.14 1.10
#